data_AF-A0A0G2EQ12-F1
#
_entry.id   AF-A0A0G2EQ12-F1
#
_cell.length_a   1.000
_cell.length_b   1.000
_cell.length_c   1.000
_cell.angle_alpha   90.00
_cell.angle_beta   90.00
_cell.angle_gamma   90.00
#
_symmetry.space_group_name_H-M   'P 1'
#
loop_
_entity.id
_entity.type
_entity.pdbx_description
1 polymer ?
#
loop_
_entity_poly.entity_id
_entity_poly.type
_entity_poly.pdbx_seq_one_letter_code
_entity_poly.pdbx_strand_id
1 'polypeptide(L)'
;MSNLIARAEHEVILATNYWKESDASRLITDSLKELSKRAGRRNQRAVVKIIYDRGSAKQVFNNHLDVGEAERTAKGVGIPSANEIPNIDIEVINYHRPVLGTFHAKFMVVDRKIGIVCSNNIQVSRFAVCAL
;
A
#
# COMPACT_ATOMS: atom_id res chain seq x y z
N MET A 1 -9.05 -2.75 7.53
CA MET A 1 -7.80 -2.88 6.72
C MET A 1 -6.53 -2.84 7.57
N SER A 2 -6.21 -1.72 8.26
CA SER A 2 -4.94 -1.58 9.02
C SER A 2 -4.69 -2.68 10.06
N ASN A 3 -5.74 -3.10 10.80
CA ASN A 3 -5.62 -4.22 11.75
C ASN A 3 -5.20 -5.53 11.09
N LEU A 4 -5.68 -5.80 9.88
CA LEU A 4 -5.33 -7.01 9.14
C LEU A 4 -3.89 -6.95 8.63
N ILE A 5 -3.43 -5.78 8.16
CA ILE A 5 -2.01 -5.56 7.81
C ILE A 5 -1.12 -5.82 9.03
N ALA A 6 -1.42 -5.20 10.16
CA ALA A 6 -0.62 -5.35 11.38
C ALA A 6 -0.59 -6.78 11.92
N ARG A 7 -1.57 -7.62 11.56
CA ARG A 7 -1.69 -9.01 12.01
C ARG A 7 -1.23 -10.03 10.96
N ALA A 8 -0.87 -9.59 9.76
CA ALA A 8 -0.42 -10.48 8.70
C ALA A 8 0.84 -11.26 9.12
N GLU A 9 0.99 -12.46 8.56
CA GLU A 9 2.11 -13.35 8.82
C GLU A 9 3.11 -13.38 7.66
N HIS A 10 2.60 -13.43 6.43
CA HIS A 10 3.38 -13.71 5.22
C HIS A 10 3.23 -12.65 4.14
N GLU A 11 2.01 -12.20 3.84
CA GLU A 11 1.80 -11.29 2.71
C GLU A 11 0.60 -10.35 2.84
N VAL A 12 0.77 -9.17 2.23
CA VAL A 12 -0.28 -8.19 1.99
C VAL A 12 -0.19 -7.72 0.54
N ILE A 13 -1.29 -7.84 -0.20
CA ILE A 13 -1.44 -7.23 -1.53
C ILE A 13 -2.51 -6.16 -1.41
N LEU A 14 -2.15 -4.90 -1.62
CA LEU A 14 -3.04 -3.75 -1.51
C LEU A 14 -3.16 -3.03 -2.85
N ALA A 15 -4.37 -2.98 -3.38
CA ALA A 15 -4.72 -2.19 -4.55
C ALA A 15 -5.64 -1.04 -4.12
N THR A 16 -5.31 0.18 -4.52
CA THR A 16 -6.18 1.36 -4.34
C THR A 16 -6.15 2.20 -5.60
N ASN A 17 -7.26 2.85 -5.95
CA ASN A 17 -7.24 3.74 -7.10
C ASN A 17 -6.39 4.97 -6.84
N TYR A 18 -6.51 5.55 -5.64
CA TYR A 18 -5.74 6.74 -5.32
C TYR A 18 -4.99 6.58 -4.01
N TRP A 19 -3.78 7.13 -3.98
CA TRP A 19 -2.94 7.23 -2.78
C TRP A 19 -2.55 8.69 -2.53
N LYS A 20 -2.84 9.16 -1.33
CA LYS A 20 -2.45 10.48 -0.84
C LYS A 20 -2.13 10.42 0.64
N GLU A 21 -1.00 11.02 1.01
CA GLU A 21 -0.66 11.23 2.42
C GLU A 21 -1.82 11.90 3.16
N SER A 22 -2.36 11.19 4.16
CA SER A 22 -3.58 11.50 4.90
C SER A 22 -3.63 10.73 6.21
N ASP A 23 -4.64 10.98 7.06
CA ASP A 23 -4.88 10.13 8.24
C ASP A 23 -5.07 8.66 7.85
N ALA A 24 -5.67 8.41 6.68
CA ALA A 24 -5.85 7.06 6.18
C ALA A 24 -4.54 6.37 5.81
N SER A 25 -3.66 7.05 5.07
CA SER A 25 -2.36 6.49 4.72
C SER A 25 -1.50 6.29 5.97
N ARG A 26 -1.58 7.19 6.97
CA ARG A 26 -0.87 7.04 8.25
C ARG A 26 -1.24 5.74 8.97
N LEU A 27 -2.53 5.38 9.01
CA LEU A 27 -2.96 4.10 9.58
C LEU A 27 -2.37 2.89 8.84
N ILE A 28 -2.21 2.98 7.51
CA ILE A 28 -1.53 1.94 6.74
C ILE A 28 -0.03 1.92 7.09
N THR A 29 0.64 3.07 7.08
CA THR A 29 2.06 3.23 7.47
C THR A 29 2.35 2.65 8.86
N ASP A 30 1.52 2.97 9.86
CA ASP A 30 1.67 2.46 11.22
C ASP A 30 1.46 0.95 11.29
N SER A 31 0.49 0.43 10.52
CA SER A 31 0.25 -1.01 10.45
C SER A 31 1.38 -1.80 9.77
N LEU A 32 2.06 -1.21 8.77
CA LEU A 32 3.25 -1.79 8.15
C LEU A 32 4.43 -1.84 9.14
N LYS A 33 4.62 -0.80 9.94
CA LYS A 33 5.65 -0.78 11.01
C LYS A 33 5.36 -1.86 12.05
N GLU A 34 4.11 -2.00 12.48
CA GLU A 34 3.72 -3.05 13.42
C GLU A 34 3.86 -4.46 12.81
N LEU A 35 3.49 -4.66 11.54
CA LEU A 35 3.73 -5.90 10.81
C LEU A 35 5.22 -6.27 10.83
N SER A 36 6.11 -5.34 10.43
CA SER A 36 7.55 -5.55 10.43
C SER A 36 8.08 -5.94 11.81
N LYS A 37 7.63 -5.26 12.87
CA LYS A 37 8.00 -5.58 14.26
C LYS A 37 7.60 -7.00 14.65
N ARG A 38 6.40 -7.43 14.28
CA ARG A 38 5.92 -8.80 14.58
C ARG A 38 6.61 -9.87 13.75
N ALA A 39 6.89 -9.59 12.48
CA ALA A 39 7.66 -10.48 11.61
C ALA A 39 9.07 -10.71 12.21
N GLY A 40 9.72 -9.66 12.70
CA GLY A 40 10.99 -9.76 13.40
C GLY A 40 10.93 -10.63 14.67
N ARG A 41 9.87 -10.51 15.48
CA ARG A 41 9.66 -11.39 16.65
C ARG A 41 9.48 -12.87 16.29
N ARG A 42 8.96 -13.15 15.10
CA ARG A 42 8.81 -14.51 14.56
C ARG A 42 10.07 -15.00 13.84
N ASN A 43 11.10 -14.17 13.71
CA ASN A 43 12.27 -14.40 12.86
C ASN A 43 11.89 -14.74 11.40
N GLN A 44 10.95 -13.97 10.85
CA GLN A 44 10.39 -14.13 9.50
C GLN A 44 10.35 -12.79 8.77
N ARG A 45 10.24 -12.83 7.44
CA ARG A 45 9.95 -11.67 6.59
C ARG A 45 8.55 -11.77 6.01
N ALA A 46 7.90 -10.63 5.81
CA ALA A 46 6.62 -10.53 5.11
C ALA A 46 6.78 -9.81 3.78
N VAL A 47 5.98 -10.18 2.77
CA VAL A 47 5.96 -9.55 1.45
C VAL A 47 4.78 -8.57 1.37
N VAL A 48 5.05 -7.32 1.02
CA VAL A 48 3.99 -6.31 0.84
C VAL A 48 4.05 -5.75 -0.58
N LYS A 49 2.94 -5.90 -1.32
CA LYS A 49 2.78 -5.31 -2.65
C LYS A 49 1.70 -4.25 -2.63
N ILE A 50 2.03 -3.04 -3.08
CA ILE A 50 1.10 -1.91 -3.16
C ILE A 50 1.01 -1.45 -4.61
N ILE A 51 -0.20 -1.28 -5.12
CA ILE A 51 -0.44 -0.66 -6.42
C ILE A 51 -1.45 0.48 -6.30
N TYR A 52 -1.12 1.63 -6.90
CA TYR A 52 -2.02 2.79 -6.98
C TYR A 52 -1.99 3.47 -8.34
N ASP A 53 -2.97 4.33 -8.61
CA ASP A 53 -3.02 5.15 -9.82
C ASP A 53 -2.67 6.61 -9.52
N ARG A 54 -1.59 7.08 -10.14
CA ARG A 54 -1.28 8.50 -10.28
C ARG A 54 -0.70 8.74 -11.68
N GLY A 55 -1.36 9.61 -12.44
CA GLY A 55 -0.88 10.03 -13.76
C GLY A 55 0.53 10.66 -13.72
N SER A 56 1.35 10.28 -14.68
CA SER A 56 2.72 10.73 -14.91
C SER A 56 3.02 10.75 -16.41
N ALA A 57 3.77 11.74 -16.89
CA ALA A 57 4.18 11.81 -18.30
C ALA A 57 5.00 10.58 -18.76
N LYS A 58 5.68 9.89 -17.82
CA LYS A 58 6.43 8.66 -18.10
C LYS A 58 5.52 7.51 -18.58
N GLN A 59 4.21 7.56 -18.29
CA GLN A 59 3.25 6.51 -18.63
C GLN A 59 2.79 6.52 -20.09
N VAL A 60 3.33 7.43 -20.91
CA VAL A 60 3.25 7.31 -22.38
C VAL A 60 4.05 6.09 -22.88
N PHE A 61 5.14 5.72 -22.19
CA PHE A 61 6.02 4.61 -22.61
C PHE A 61 5.84 3.35 -21.76
N ASN A 62 5.63 3.49 -20.45
CA ASN A 62 5.43 2.36 -19.55
C ASN A 62 4.33 2.67 -18.53
N ASN A 63 3.24 1.90 -18.55
CA ASN A 63 2.12 2.12 -17.65
C ASN A 63 2.39 1.63 -16.22
N HIS A 64 3.33 0.70 -15.99
CA HIS A 64 3.70 0.19 -14.67
C HIS A 64 5.02 0.81 -14.22
N LEU A 65 4.93 1.87 -13.42
CA LEU A 65 6.11 2.56 -12.91
C LEU A 65 6.47 2.03 -11.52
N ASP A 66 7.70 1.54 -11.36
CA ASP A 66 8.25 1.23 -10.05
C ASP A 66 8.40 2.52 -9.23
N VAL A 67 7.90 2.48 -7.99
CA VAL A 67 8.00 3.59 -7.04
C VAL A 67 9.11 3.26 -6.04
N GLY A 68 10.32 3.67 -6.39
CA GLY A 68 11.53 3.43 -5.58
C GLY A 68 11.48 4.11 -4.21
N GLU A 69 12.45 3.78 -3.35
CA GLU A 69 12.48 4.23 -1.95
C GLU A 69 12.38 5.76 -1.79
N ALA A 70 13.15 6.53 -2.56
CA ALA A 70 13.12 7.98 -2.51
C ALA A 70 11.74 8.56 -2.85
N GLU A 71 11.00 7.95 -3.78
CA GLU A 71 9.68 8.42 -4.19
C GLU A 71 8.59 7.97 -3.19
N ARG A 72 8.60 6.70 -2.77
CA ARG A 72 7.58 6.16 -1.86
C ARG A 72 7.65 6.78 -0.45
N THR A 73 8.83 7.20 -0.02
CA THR A 73 9.04 7.86 1.28
C THR A 73 8.85 9.38 1.23
N ALA A 74 8.77 9.98 0.04
CA ALA A 74 8.60 11.41 -0.12
C ALA A 74 7.27 11.92 0.47
N LYS A 75 7.28 13.20 0.83
CA LYS A 75 6.08 13.93 1.25
C LYS A 75 5.01 13.83 0.16
N GLY A 76 3.79 13.49 0.54
CA GLY A 76 2.65 13.24 -0.34
C GLY A 76 2.41 11.76 -0.64
N VAL A 77 3.38 10.86 -0.38
CA VAL A 77 3.22 9.40 -0.44
C VAL A 77 3.33 8.80 0.97
N GLY A 78 4.46 8.98 1.66
CA GLY A 78 4.58 8.61 3.08
C GLY A 78 4.50 7.11 3.38
N ILE A 79 4.93 6.25 2.45
CA ILE A 79 5.12 4.81 2.70
C ILE A 79 6.47 4.63 3.45
N PRO A 80 6.54 3.84 4.54
CA PRO A 80 7.72 3.78 5.42
C PRO A 80 8.98 3.31 4.70
N SER A 81 10.14 3.91 4.98
CA SER A 81 11.47 3.52 4.46
C SER A 81 11.87 2.10 4.84
N ALA A 82 12.83 1.50 4.13
CA ALA A 82 13.31 0.14 4.43
C ALA A 82 13.83 0.00 5.87
N ASN A 83 14.42 1.07 6.42
CA ASN A 83 14.90 1.11 7.80
C ASN A 83 13.77 1.10 8.84
N GLU A 84 12.59 1.63 8.50
CA GLU A 84 11.42 1.61 9.38
C GLU A 84 10.69 0.26 9.36
N ILE A 85 10.86 -0.51 8.29
CA ILE A 85 10.23 -1.83 8.09
C ILE A 85 11.25 -2.91 7.67
N PRO A 86 12.29 -3.19 8.49
CA PRO A 86 13.41 -4.05 8.09
C PRO A 86 13.05 -5.51 7.80
N ASN A 87 11.90 -5.97 8.31
CA ASN A 87 11.41 -7.35 8.13
C ASN A 87 10.31 -7.44 7.06
N ILE A 88 10.20 -6.44 6.18
CA ILE A 88 9.26 -6.44 5.06
C ILE A 88 10.01 -6.29 3.74
N ASP A 89 9.69 -7.16 2.79
CA ASP A 89 10.04 -7.00 1.39
C ASP A 89 8.89 -6.24 0.69
N ILE A 90 9.11 -4.96 0.37
CA ILE A 90 8.07 -4.07 -0.16
C ILE A 90 8.28 -3.74 -1.64
N GLU A 91 7.22 -3.85 -2.42
CA GLU A 91 7.13 -3.42 -3.82
C GLU A 91 5.96 -2.45 -3.97
N VAL A 92 6.20 -1.34 -4.66
CA VAL A 92 5.19 -0.30 -4.89
C VAL A 92 5.16 0.06 -6.38
N ILE A 93 3.98 -0.07 -6.99
CA ILE A 93 3.76 0.22 -8.40
C ILE A 93 2.77 1.37 -8.54
N ASN A 94 3.13 2.36 -9.36
CA ASN A 94 2.22 3.36 -9.86
C ASN A 94 1.75 2.97 -11.26
N TYR A 95 0.50 2.56 -11.38
CA TYR A 95 -0.12 2.17 -12.63
C TYR A 95 -1.15 3.18 -13.11
N HIS A 96 -0.98 3.65 -14.34
CA HIS A 96 -1.98 4.46 -15.03
C HIS A 96 -1.91 4.21 -16.52
N ARG A 97 -3.07 4.15 -17.18
CA ARG A 97 -3.17 4.00 -18.62
C ARG A 97 -3.86 5.23 -19.20
N PRO A 98 -3.10 6.23 -19.69
CA PRO A 98 -3.66 7.44 -20.27
C PRO A 98 -4.72 7.10 -21.33
N VAL A 99 -5.78 7.92 -21.42
CA VAL A 99 -6.92 7.77 -22.34
C VAL A 99 -7.87 6.60 -22.01
N LEU A 100 -7.39 5.52 -21.39
CA LEU A 100 -8.21 4.35 -21.05
C LEU A 100 -8.83 4.40 -19.64
N GLY A 101 -8.68 5.54 -18.97
CA GLY A 101 -9.24 5.78 -17.64
C GLY A 101 -8.27 5.43 -16.51
N THR A 102 -8.79 5.45 -15.29
CA THR A 102 -7.98 5.18 -14.09
C THR A 102 -8.15 3.73 -13.63
N PHE A 103 -7.10 3.18 -13.03
CA PHE A 103 -7.15 1.91 -12.32
C PHE A 103 -8.06 2.04 -11.10
N HIS A 104 -9.31 1.59 -11.24
CA HIS A 104 -10.37 1.87 -10.27
C HIS A 104 -10.58 0.79 -9.21
N ALA A 105 -9.57 -0.04 -8.91
CA ALA A 105 -9.68 -1.09 -7.90
C ALA A 105 -9.48 -0.54 -6.47
N LYS A 106 -10.18 -1.10 -5.49
CA LYS A 106 -9.83 -0.96 -4.06
C LYS A 106 -10.07 -2.31 -3.36
N PHE A 107 -8.99 -3.04 -3.13
CA PHE A 107 -9.05 -4.32 -2.45
C PHE A 107 -7.75 -4.60 -1.70
N MET A 108 -7.82 -5.53 -0.75
CA MET A 108 -6.66 -6.05 -0.07
C MET A 108 -6.77 -7.56 0.09
N VAL A 109 -5.68 -8.29 -0.17
CA VAL A 109 -5.54 -9.71 0.14
C VAL A 109 -4.50 -9.85 1.23
N VAL A 110 -4.80 -10.64 2.26
CA VAL A 110 -3.90 -10.90 3.39
C VAL A 110 -3.72 -12.41 3.56
N ASP A 111 -2.46 -12.85 3.54
CA ASP A 111 -2.01 -14.23 3.76
C ASP A 111 -2.74 -15.30 2.91
N ARG A 112 -3.28 -14.92 1.74
CA ARG A 112 -4.19 -15.74 0.91
C ARG A 112 -5.43 -16.28 1.66
N LYS A 113 -5.73 -15.75 2.84
CA LYS A 113 -6.82 -16.20 3.71
C LYS A 113 -7.97 -15.20 3.78
N ILE A 114 -7.67 -13.92 3.64
CA ILE A 114 -8.64 -12.84 3.81
C ILE A 114 -8.60 -11.94 2.57
N GLY A 115 -9.76 -11.75 1.95
CA GLY A 115 -9.97 -10.77 0.89
C GLY A 115 -10.91 -9.67 1.37
N ILE A 116 -10.57 -8.42 1.07
CA ILE A 116 -11.38 -7.24 1.38
C ILE A 116 -11.62 -6.47 0.08
N VAL A 117 -12.86 -6.07 -0.14
CA VAL A 117 -13.23 -5.13 -1.21
C VAL A 117 -13.88 -3.92 -0.54
N CYS A 118 -13.45 -2.71 -0.90
CA CYS A 118 -14.00 -1.47 -0.34
C CYS A 118 -14.30 -0.47 -1.48
N SER A 119 -15.06 0.58 -1.18
CA SER A 119 -15.23 1.74 -2.06
C SER A 119 -14.21 2.86 -1.80
N ASN A 120 -13.58 2.84 -0.62
CA ASN A 120 -12.72 3.90 -0.12
C ASN A 120 -11.29 3.82 -0.67
N ASN A 121 -10.78 4.97 -1.14
CA ASN A 121 -9.39 5.16 -1.48
C ASN A 121 -8.53 5.47 -0.25
N ILE A 122 -7.22 5.24 -0.35
CA ILE A 122 -6.23 5.65 0.65
C ILE A 122 -5.90 7.15 0.46
N GLN A 123 -6.88 8.00 0.77
CA GLN A 123 -6.77 9.47 0.65
C GLN A 123 -7.59 10.25 1.68
N VAL A 124 -8.57 9.59 2.32
CA VAL A 124 -9.63 10.27 3.05
C VAL A 124 -9.15 10.68 4.44
N SER A 125 -9.39 11.94 4.82
CA SER A 125 -9.07 12.51 6.15
C SER A 125 -10.06 12.10 7.26
N ARG A 126 -11.21 11.53 6.91
CA ARG A 126 -12.16 10.88 7.83
C ARG A 126 -12.47 9.49 7.32
N PHE A 127 -11.95 8.46 7.97
CA PHE A 127 -12.21 7.06 7.63
C PHE A 127 -13.70 6.75 7.86
N ALA A 128 -14.52 6.91 6.82
CA ALA A 128 -15.86 6.34 6.78
C ALA A 128 -15.74 4.84 6.47
N VAL A 129 -15.65 4.04 7.53
CA VAL A 129 -16.00 2.60 7.58
C VAL A 129 -15.41 1.72 6.45
N CYS A 130 -14.25 1.13 6.73
CA CYS A 130 -13.98 -0.28 6.44
C CYS A 130 -13.27 -0.84 7.70
N ALA A 131 -13.98 -0.77 8.83
CA ALA A 131 -13.59 -1.38 10.10
C ALA A 131 -13.86 -2.89 10.02
N LEU A 132 -12.87 -3.60 9.51
CA LEU A 132 -12.58 -5.01 9.81
C LEU A 132 -11.07 -5.09 10.07
#